data_AF-A0AAW2UUX5-F1
#
_entry.id   AF-A0AAW2UUX5-F1
#
_cell.length_a   1.000
_cell.length_b   1.000
_cell.length_c   1.000
_cell.angle_alpha   90.00
_cell.angle_beta   90.00
_cell.angle_gamma   90.00
#
_symmetry.space_group_name_H-M   'P 1'
#
loop_
_entity.id
_entity.type
_entity.pdbx_description
1 polymer ?
#
loop_
_entity_poly.entity_id
_entity_poly.type
_entity_poly.pdbx_seq_one_letter_code
_entity_poly.pdbx_strand_id
1 'polypeptide(L)'
;MFIKTKISASIRGSIDQHNNVRELLKAINDQFVSSDKALASTLIMRFTSKKLTGLNGVREHIMQMRDIAAQLKSLEVDMSESFLVHYILNILPP
;
A
#
# COMPACT_ATOMS: atom_id res chain seq x y z
N MET A 1 -24.94 -6.38 18.29
CA MET A 1 -24.62 -5.08 17.66
C MET A 1 -24.85 -5.16 16.16
N PHE A 2 -25.49 -4.14 15.57
CA PHE A 2 -25.76 -4.12 14.12
C PHE A 2 -24.48 -4.14 13.28
N ILE A 3 -23.40 -3.47 13.71
CA ILE A 3 -22.13 -3.45 12.98
C ILE A 3 -21.54 -4.86 12.74
N LYS A 4 -21.74 -5.80 13.67
CA LYS A 4 -21.24 -7.17 13.53
C LYS A 4 -21.81 -7.82 12.26
N THR A 5 -23.08 -7.57 11.92
CA THR A 5 -23.73 -8.16 10.74
C THR A 5 -23.18 -7.63 9.42
N LYS A 6 -22.47 -6.50 9.43
CA LYS A 6 -21.79 -5.93 8.26
C LYS A 6 -20.36 -6.43 8.07
N ILE A 7 -19.78 -7.09 9.07
CA ILE A 7 -18.45 -7.70 8.99
C ILE A 7 -18.58 -9.09 8.36
N SER A 8 -17.71 -9.41 7.41
CA SER A 8 -17.67 -10.72 6.75
C SER A 8 -17.42 -11.86 7.75
N ALA A 9 -17.94 -13.05 7.44
CA ALA A 9 -17.79 -14.22 8.32
C ALA A 9 -16.32 -14.62 8.52
N SER A 10 -15.48 -14.46 7.50
CA SER A 10 -14.04 -14.76 7.57
C SER A 10 -13.30 -13.85 8.57
N ILE A 11 -13.60 -12.55 8.56
CA ILE A 11 -13.02 -11.60 9.51
C ILE A 11 -13.57 -11.85 10.90
N ARG A 12 -14.90 -12.05 11.04
CA ARG A 12 -15.54 -12.29 12.34
C ARG A 12 -15.03 -13.56 13.03
N GLY A 13 -14.73 -14.62 12.27
CA GLY A 13 -14.17 -15.86 12.82
C GLY A 13 -12.70 -15.76 13.24
N SER A 14 -12.00 -14.69 12.85
CA SER A 14 -10.57 -14.49 13.09
C SER A 14 -10.27 -13.48 14.21
N ILE A 15 -11.30 -12.92 14.85
CA ILE A 15 -11.18 -11.92 15.93
C ILE A 15 -12.09 -12.30 17.10
N ASP A 16 -11.70 -11.91 18.31
CA ASP A 16 -12.52 -12.13 19.50
C ASP A 16 -13.83 -11.31 19.45
N GLN A 17 -14.86 -11.83 20.08
CA GLN A 17 -16.17 -11.18 20.10
C GLN A 17 -16.24 -10.07 21.14
N HIS A 18 -16.32 -8.83 20.67
CA HIS A 18 -16.51 -7.67 21.54
C HIS A 18 -17.94 -7.14 21.52
N ASN A 19 -18.46 -6.67 22.66
CA ASN A 19 -19.78 -6.04 22.77
C ASN A 19 -19.73 -4.51 22.62
N ASN A 20 -18.53 -3.93 22.59
CA ASN A 20 -18.27 -2.51 22.38
C ASN A 20 -17.71 -2.27 20.95
N VAL A 21 -18.18 -1.21 20.27
CA VAL A 21 -17.74 -0.89 18.89
C VAL A 21 -16.24 -0.58 18.86
N ARG A 22 -15.77 0.18 19.86
CA ARG A 22 -14.38 0.64 19.93
C ARG A 22 -13.43 -0.53 20.11
N GLU A 23 -13.77 -1.47 20.98
CA GLU A 23 -12.98 -2.68 21.19
C GLU A 23 -13.00 -3.59 19.97
N LEU A 24 -14.16 -3.74 19.32
CA LEU A 24 -14.26 -4.51 18.08
C LEU A 24 -13.39 -3.93 16.96
N LEU A 25 -13.43 -2.60 16.76
CA LEU A 25 -12.59 -1.94 15.75
C LEU A 25 -11.11 -2.04 16.11
N LYS A 26 -10.75 -1.93 17.39
CA LYS A 26 -9.38 -2.12 17.85
C LYS A 26 -8.90 -3.56 17.59
N ALA A 27 -9.70 -4.56 17.92
CA ALA A 27 -9.36 -5.97 17.67
C ALA A 27 -9.19 -6.29 16.18
N ILE A 28 -10.05 -5.72 15.32
CA ILE A 28 -9.87 -5.81 13.85
C ILE A 28 -8.55 -5.16 13.45
N ASN A 29 -8.29 -3.94 13.92
CA ASN A 29 -7.07 -3.24 13.59
C ASN A 29 -5.85 -4.04 14.03
N ASP A 30 -5.80 -4.49 15.28
CA ASP A 30 -4.71 -5.25 15.89
C ASP A 30 -4.48 -6.61 15.19
N GLN A 31 -5.55 -7.33 14.83
CA GLN A 31 -5.47 -8.64 14.15
C GLN A 31 -4.97 -8.50 12.69
N PHE A 32 -5.36 -7.43 12.01
CA PHE A 32 -5.05 -7.20 10.60
C PHE A 32 -4.06 -6.06 10.39
N VAL A 33 -3.24 -5.73 11.40
CA VAL A 33 -2.12 -4.80 11.22
C VAL A 33 -1.21 -5.38 10.16
N SER A 34 -1.25 -4.80 8.97
CA SER A 34 -0.19 -5.00 7.99
C SER A 34 1.09 -4.39 8.56
N SER A 35 2.14 -5.19 8.70
CA SER A 35 3.44 -4.66 9.11
C SER A 35 3.90 -3.58 8.13
N ASP A 36 4.39 -2.45 8.62
CA ASP A 36 4.99 -1.40 7.79
C ASP A 36 6.06 -1.95 6.85
N LYS A 37 6.80 -2.99 7.28
CA LYS A 37 7.77 -3.71 6.44
C LYS A 37 7.12 -4.46 5.29
N ALA A 38 5.97 -5.08 5.50
CA ALA A 38 5.21 -5.78 4.46
C ALA A 38 4.58 -4.79 3.47
N LEU A 39 4.08 -3.65 3.97
CA LEU A 39 3.60 -2.55 3.12
C LEU A 39 4.73 -1.97 2.27
N ALA A 40 5.88 -1.67 2.88
CA ALA A 40 7.07 -1.20 2.19
C ALA A 40 7.52 -2.21 1.11
N SER A 41 7.58 -3.50 1.44
CA SER A 41 7.92 -4.56 0.47
C SER A 41 6.95 -4.60 -0.72
N THR A 42 5.65 -4.45 -0.44
CA THR A 42 4.60 -4.40 -1.47
C THR A 42 4.78 -3.18 -2.38
N LEU A 43 5.05 -2.02 -1.80
CA LEU A 43 5.29 -0.78 -2.55
C LEU A 43 6.57 -0.85 -3.38
N ILE A 44 7.66 -1.42 -2.86
CA ILE A 44 8.91 -1.68 -3.59
C ILE A 44 8.66 -2.62 -4.77
N MET A 45 7.92 -3.71 -4.56
CA MET A 45 7.56 -4.63 -5.63
C MET A 45 6.73 -3.93 -6.72
N ARG A 46 5.77 -3.09 -6.31
CA ARG A 46 4.98 -2.28 -7.25
C ARG A 46 5.84 -1.26 -7.99
N PHE A 47 6.78 -0.60 -7.31
CA PHE A 47 7.70 0.36 -7.91
C PHE A 47 8.58 -0.30 -8.97
N THR A 48 9.12 -1.48 -8.67
CA THR A 48 10.11 -2.15 -9.54
C THR A 48 9.50 -2.93 -10.70
N SER A 49 8.27 -3.43 -10.55
CA SER A 49 7.58 -4.20 -11.60
C SER A 49 6.80 -3.33 -12.59
N LYS A 50 6.53 -2.08 -12.25
CA LYS A 50 5.63 -1.21 -13.02
C LYS A 50 6.34 -0.62 -14.22
N LYS A 51 6.08 -1.20 -15.38
CA LYS A 51 6.49 -0.66 -16.68
C LYS A 51 5.48 0.35 -17.20
N LEU A 52 5.92 1.25 -18.08
CA LEU A 52 5.01 2.04 -18.90
C LEU A 52 4.24 1.09 -19.81
N THR A 53 2.92 1.03 -19.66
CA THR A 53 2.04 0.33 -20.59
C THR A 53 1.58 1.31 -21.65
N GLY A 54 1.40 0.87 -22.90
CA GLY A 54 1.00 1.75 -24.02
C GLY A 54 -0.35 2.47 -23.85
N LEU A 55 -1.12 2.12 -22.80
CA LEU A 55 -2.38 2.77 -22.43
C LEU A 55 -2.18 4.00 -21.52
N ASN A 56 -1.07 4.10 -20.80
CA ASN A 56 -0.78 5.20 -19.88
C ASN A 56 0.27 6.11 -20.49
N GLY A 57 0.06 7.42 -20.46
CA GLY A 57 1.06 8.39 -20.88
C GLY A 57 2.28 8.44 -19.95
N VAL A 58 3.37 8.99 -20.47
CA VAL A 58 4.63 9.19 -19.72
C VAL A 58 4.39 10.03 -18.47
N ARG A 59 3.53 11.06 -18.56
CA ARG A 59 3.18 11.93 -17.43
C ARG A 59 2.51 11.16 -16.30
N GLU A 60 1.50 10.36 -16.62
CA GLU A 60 0.76 9.55 -15.64
C GLU A 60 1.68 8.53 -14.98
N HIS A 61 2.59 7.95 -15.74
CA HIS A 61 3.60 7.04 -15.22
C HIS A 61 4.55 7.72 -14.24
N ILE A 62 5.09 8.89 -14.58
CA ILE A 62 5.94 9.70 -13.69
C ILE A 62 5.20 10.04 -12.39
N MET A 63 3.94 10.50 -12.49
CA MET A 63 3.13 10.82 -11.31
C MET A 63 2.94 9.59 -10.40
N GLN A 64 2.61 8.44 -10.99
CA GLN A 64 2.45 7.19 -10.23
C GLN A 64 3.74 6.76 -9.53
N MET A 65 4.90 6.87 -10.20
CA MET A 65 6.20 6.52 -9.62
C MET A 65 6.57 7.46 -8.46
N ARG A 66 6.33 8.77 -8.63
CA ARG A 66 6.50 9.77 -7.57
C ARG A 66 5.61 9.47 -6.35
N ASP A 67 4.35 9.13 -6.58
CA ASP A 67 3.40 8.88 -5.49
C ASP A 67 3.77 7.62 -4.68
N ILE A 68 4.32 6.59 -5.34
CA ILE A 68 4.86 5.41 -4.65
C ILE A 68 6.11 5.78 -3.83
N ALA A 69 7.02 6.58 -4.39
CA ALA A 69 8.21 7.04 -3.67
C ALA A 69 7.84 7.87 -2.42
N ALA A 70 6.81 8.73 -2.50
CA ALA A 70 6.31 9.49 -1.36
C ALA A 70 5.72 8.58 -0.26
N GLN A 71 4.98 7.53 -0.65
CA GLN A 71 4.47 6.53 0.31
C GLN A 71 5.62 5.75 0.98
N LEU A 72 6.63 5.35 0.22
CA LEU A 72 7.82 4.69 0.77
C LEU A 72 8.55 5.59 1.78
N LYS A 73 8.67 6.88 1.48
CA LYS A 73 9.27 7.86 2.40
C LYS A 73 8.49 7.98 3.72
N SER A 74 7.17 7.89 3.68
CA SER A 74 6.35 7.88 4.92
C SER A 74 6.53 6.62 5.77
N LEU A 75 7.09 5.55 5.19
CA LEU A 75 7.48 4.30 5.86
C LEU A 75 8.99 4.24 6.15
N GLU A 76 9.67 5.39 6.19
CA GLU A 76 11.11 5.52 6.43
C GLU A 76 12.02 4.85 5.37
N VAL A 77 11.45 4.52 4.20
CA VAL A 77 12.20 4.03 3.03
C VAL A 77 12.45 5.21 2.09
N ASP A 78 13.56 5.91 2.31
CA ASP A 78 13.92 7.06 1.48
C ASP A 78 14.68 6.64 0.21
N MET A 79 14.43 7.36 -0.88
CA MET A 79 15.14 7.21 -2.14
C MET A 79 15.67 8.58 -2.56
N SER A 80 16.95 8.63 -2.93
CA SER A 80 17.52 9.86 -3.49
C SER A 80 16.77 10.27 -4.75
N GLU A 81 16.54 11.58 -4.93
CA GLU A 81 15.89 12.12 -6.12
C GLU A 81 16.61 11.72 -7.41
N SER A 82 17.95 11.68 -7.38
CA SER A 82 18.77 11.24 -8.53
C SER A 82 18.44 9.81 -8.95
N PHE A 83 18.41 8.86 -7.99
CA PHE A 83 18.00 7.48 -8.25
C PHE A 83 16.58 7.42 -8.83
N LEU A 84 15.62 8.13 -8.25
CA LEU A 84 14.23 8.13 -8.72
C LEU A 84 14.11 8.60 -10.17
N VAL A 85 14.78 9.71 -10.51
CA VAL A 85 14.78 10.27 -11.87
C VAL A 85 15.43 9.30 -12.84
N HIS A 86 16.62 8.77 -12.52
CA HIS A 86 17.31 7.82 -13.40
C HIS A 86 16.52 6.51 -13.59
N TYR A 87 15.88 6.02 -12.53
CA TYR A 87 15.08 4.80 -12.60
C TYR A 87 13.86 4.98 -13.50
N ILE A 88 13.10 6.06 -13.32
CA ILE A 88 11.95 6.39 -14.18
C ILE A 88 12.42 6.58 -15.63
N LEU A 89 13.58 7.22 -15.81
CA LEU A 89 14.39 7.27 -17.04
C LEU A 89 14.40 5.95 -17.80
N ASN A 90 14.95 4.94 -17.12
CA ASN A 90 15.34 3.67 -17.70
C ASN A 90 14.16 2.73 -18.02
N ILE A 91 12.96 2.99 -17.48
CA ILE A 91 11.77 2.14 -17.70
C ILE A 91 10.85 2.68 -18.79
N LEU A 92 11.14 3.85 -19.35
CA LEU A 92 10.44 4.34 -20.54
C LEU A 92 10.86 3.51 -21.77
N PRO A 93 9.91 3.15 -22.64
CA PRO A 93 10.24 2.53 -23.92
C PRO A 93 11.07 3.50 -24.78
N PRO A 94 11.95 2.97 -25.65
CA PRO A 94 12.69 3.77 -26.62
C PRO A 94 11.79 4.48 -27.63
#